data_AF-A0A954ICY6-F1
#
_entry.id   AF-A0A954ICY6-F1
#
_cell.length_a   1.000
_cell.length_b   1.000
_cell.length_c   1.000
_cell.angle_alpha   90.00
_cell.angle_beta   90.00
_cell.angle_gamma   90.00
#
_symmetry.space_group_name_H-M   'P 1'
#
loop_
_entity.id
_entity.type
_entity.pdbx_description
1 polymer ?
#
loop_
_entity_poly.entity_id
_entity_poly.type
_entity_poly.pdbx_seq_one_letter_code
_entity_poly.pdbx_strand_id
1 'polypeptide(L)'
;MQTGKRWYWLGGIVLMTVGMSGCGDHSNQSGNGNPALSWQIDSPEDDPTLKNVGMPDPEGDQIREQNRAKLATGGFQAAGTLPTLNHRAGISGNLRAPREIALRLMSLKALYVWVAAPADAVPSDRITAYVNKNQLHSHLTSGEQKILAMPREQAHAEFSNTIGWRLENMWALAWLLGYETPPDAMSGQLSEQVIDTVLFEFLPNLDSTIDDLMQKIRPRPREEVVQLEDLFYCAHNAVRSAQTGSTNTVPAGFDPIADGGAIHERRHSLTWAISEGVAWDDTDLST
;
A
#
# COMPACT_ATOMS: atom_id res chain seq x y z
N MET A 1 14.62 -20.57 29.26
CA MET A 1 13.66 -19.47 29.49
C MET A 1 14.38 -18.16 29.20
N GLN A 2 14.31 -17.66 27.96
CA GLN A 2 14.80 -16.33 27.62
C GLN A 2 13.67 -15.34 27.93
N THR A 3 13.90 -14.47 28.90
CA THR A 3 13.04 -13.35 29.22
C THR A 3 13.12 -12.33 28.08
N GLY A 4 12.13 -12.36 27.18
CA GLY A 4 11.97 -11.35 26.16
C GLY A 4 11.68 -10.00 26.81
N LYS A 5 12.60 -9.03 26.67
CA LYS A 5 12.30 -7.63 26.95
C LYS A 5 11.25 -7.18 25.93
N ARG A 6 10.03 -6.93 26.38
CA ARG A 6 9.02 -6.18 25.61
C ARG A 6 9.45 -4.73 25.60
N TRP A 7 9.58 -4.15 24.40
CA TRP A 7 9.90 -2.75 24.19
C TRP A 7 8.60 -2.00 23.92
N TYR A 8 8.33 -0.96 24.70
CA TYR A 8 7.21 -0.06 24.44
C TYR A 8 7.63 0.96 23.39
N TRP A 9 6.92 0.97 22.26
CA TRP A 9 7.09 1.98 21.23
C TRP A 9 6.36 3.25 21.64
N LEU A 10 7.10 4.27 22.09
CA LEU A 10 6.60 5.64 22.10
C LEU A 10 6.69 6.17 20.66
N GLY A 11 5.67 5.85 19.85
CA GLY A 11 5.46 6.44 18.54
C GLY A 11 5.30 7.95 18.67
N GLY A 12 6.39 8.69 18.43
CA GLY A 12 6.34 10.12 18.21
C GLY A 12 5.70 10.39 16.86
N ILE A 13 4.37 10.47 16.81
CA ILE A 13 3.65 11.02 15.67
C ILE A 13 3.89 12.53 15.69
N VAL A 14 4.72 13.02 14.78
CA VAL A 14 4.85 14.46 14.52
C VAL A 14 3.67 14.87 13.64
N LEU A 15 2.70 15.57 14.23
CA LEU A 15 1.73 16.39 13.51
C LEU A 15 2.50 17.48 12.75
N MET A 16 2.55 17.41 11.41
CA MET A 16 3.01 18.54 10.60
C MET A 16 1.85 19.51 10.36
N THR A 17 1.93 20.69 10.98
CA THR A 17 1.25 21.90 10.51
C THR A 17 1.99 22.42 9.28
N VAL A 18 1.32 22.41 8.11
CA VAL A 18 1.85 23.02 6.89
C VAL A 18 1.73 24.54 7.02
N GLY A 19 2.86 25.21 7.24
CA GLY A 19 2.98 26.66 7.12
C GLY A 19 2.89 27.07 5.66
N MET A 20 1.80 27.73 5.27
CA MET A 20 1.72 28.47 4.01
C MET A 20 2.68 29.66 4.05
N SER A 21 3.53 29.81 3.03
CA SER A 21 4.27 31.03 2.78
C SER A 21 4.56 31.22 1.30
N GLY A 22 3.95 32.27 0.73
CA GLY A 22 4.66 33.23 -0.10
C GLY A 22 4.60 33.05 -1.61
N CYS A 23 3.67 33.78 -2.24
CA CYS A 23 3.75 34.19 -3.64
C CYS A 23 5.10 34.84 -3.98
N GLY A 24 5.65 34.49 -5.14
CA GLY A 24 6.72 35.23 -5.82
C GLY A 24 6.48 35.20 -7.32
N ASP A 25 5.95 36.30 -7.85
CA ASP A 25 5.86 36.62 -9.28
C ASP A 25 7.26 36.63 -9.92
N HIS A 26 7.43 35.97 -11.06
CA HIS A 26 8.36 36.44 -12.07
C HIS A 26 7.89 36.13 -13.50
N SER A 27 7.83 37.20 -14.26
CA SER A 27 7.41 37.34 -15.64
C SER A 27 8.38 36.73 -16.66
N ASN A 28 7.79 36.00 -17.62
CA ASN A 28 7.93 36.11 -19.07
C ASN A 28 9.33 36.26 -19.70
N GLN A 29 9.74 35.28 -20.51
CA GLN A 29 10.41 35.53 -21.80
C GLN A 29 10.14 34.38 -22.79
N SER A 30 9.67 34.78 -23.97
CA SER A 30 9.35 33.98 -25.14
C SER A 30 10.57 33.72 -26.01
N GLY A 31 10.62 32.58 -26.71
CA GLY A 31 11.61 32.38 -27.78
C GLY A 31 11.72 30.96 -28.34
N ASN A 32 11.09 30.77 -29.49
CA ASN A 32 11.46 29.88 -30.61
C ASN A 32 11.36 28.34 -30.50
N GLY A 33 10.40 27.82 -31.27
CA GLY A 33 10.72 26.93 -32.40
C GLY A 33 10.77 25.43 -32.10
N ASN A 34 9.64 24.74 -32.28
CA ASN A 34 9.61 23.28 -32.40
C ASN A 34 8.80 22.90 -33.66
N PRO A 35 9.34 22.11 -34.60
CA PRO A 35 8.63 21.74 -35.82
C PRO A 35 7.51 20.76 -35.48
N ALA A 36 6.40 20.90 -36.19
CA ALA A 36 5.19 20.12 -36.03
C ALA A 36 5.47 18.61 -36.07
N LEU A 37 5.43 17.96 -34.90
CA LEU A 37 5.14 16.53 -34.78
C LEU A 37 3.64 16.38 -35.05
N SER A 38 3.32 15.85 -36.23
CA SER A 38 1.98 15.38 -36.56
C SER A 38 1.67 14.19 -35.67
N TRP A 39 0.94 14.42 -34.58
CA TRP A 39 0.27 13.36 -33.84
C TRP A 39 -0.88 12.87 -34.73
N GLN A 40 -0.61 11.83 -35.53
CA GLN A 40 -1.68 10.97 -36.00
C GLN A 40 -2.33 10.40 -34.74
N ILE A 41 -3.56 10.82 -34.48
CA ILE A 41 -4.42 10.21 -33.48
C ILE A 41 -4.76 8.84 -34.07
N ASP A 42 -4.06 7.80 -33.61
CA ASP A 42 -4.53 6.43 -33.82
C ASP A 42 -5.96 6.36 -33.28
N SER A 43 -6.85 5.79 -34.09
CA SER A 43 -8.28 5.68 -33.75
C SER A 43 -8.42 5.04 -32.36
N PRO A 44 -9.28 5.57 -31.46
CA PRO A 44 -9.45 5.05 -30.10
C PRO A 44 -9.97 3.60 -30.03
N GLU A 45 -10.18 2.93 -31.16
CA GLU A 45 -10.64 1.55 -31.25
C GLU A 45 -9.51 0.51 -31.07
N ASP A 46 -8.24 0.91 -31.16
CA ASP A 46 -7.08 0.00 -31.04
C ASP A 46 -6.38 0.04 -29.67
N ASP A 47 -6.91 0.79 -28.69
CA ASP A 47 -6.37 0.77 -27.32
C ASP A 47 -6.84 -0.52 -26.59
N PRO A 48 -5.95 -1.48 -26.31
CA PRO A 48 -6.31 -2.70 -25.62
C PRO A 48 -6.82 -2.48 -24.18
N THR A 49 -6.70 -1.26 -23.63
CA THR A 49 -7.21 -0.89 -22.31
C THR A 49 -8.70 -0.54 -22.29
N LEU A 50 -9.35 -0.33 -23.45
CA LEU A 50 -10.77 0.03 -23.56
C LEU A 50 -11.71 -1.16 -23.82
N LYS A 51 -11.20 -2.39 -23.86
CA LYS A 51 -11.93 -3.58 -24.36
C LYS A 51 -13.26 -3.89 -23.67
N ASN A 52 -13.51 -3.36 -22.47
CA ASN A 52 -14.72 -3.66 -21.69
C ASN A 52 -15.57 -2.44 -21.36
N VAL A 53 -15.26 -1.24 -21.86
CA VAL A 53 -16.03 -0.03 -21.52
C VAL A 53 -17.47 -0.19 -22.03
N GLY A 54 -18.42 -0.36 -21.11
CA GLY A 54 -19.84 -0.54 -21.41
C GLY A 54 -20.35 -1.98 -21.43
N MET A 55 -19.51 -2.98 -21.13
CA MET A 55 -19.99 -4.34 -20.87
C MET A 55 -20.60 -4.44 -19.47
N PRO A 56 -21.70 -5.18 -19.27
CA PRO A 56 -22.20 -5.45 -17.92
C PRO A 56 -21.18 -6.24 -17.09
N ASP A 57 -21.00 -5.88 -15.82
CA ASP A 57 -20.19 -6.64 -14.86
C ASP A 57 -21.02 -6.97 -13.60
N PRO A 58 -22.00 -7.89 -13.69
CA PRO A 58 -22.95 -8.12 -12.60
C PRO A 58 -22.30 -8.56 -11.30
N GLU A 59 -21.18 -9.29 -11.38
CA GLU A 59 -20.41 -9.72 -10.20
C GLU A 59 -19.71 -8.52 -9.54
N GLY A 60 -19.02 -7.70 -10.33
CA GLY A 60 -18.39 -6.48 -9.84
C GLY A 60 -19.40 -5.49 -9.25
N ASP A 61 -20.56 -5.34 -9.90
CA ASP A 61 -21.67 -4.50 -9.43
C ASP A 61 -22.23 -5.00 -8.09
N GLN A 62 -22.40 -6.32 -7.93
CA GLN A 62 -22.85 -6.91 -6.68
C GLN A 62 -21.84 -6.70 -5.53
N ILE A 63 -20.55 -6.92 -5.80
CA ILE A 63 -19.47 -6.64 -4.83
C ILE A 63 -19.50 -5.16 -4.42
N ARG A 64 -19.59 -4.27 -5.40
CA ARG A 64 -19.62 -2.82 -5.19
C ARG A 64 -20.80 -2.38 -4.35
N GLU A 65 -21.99 -2.91 -4.61
CA GLU A 65 -23.20 -2.60 -3.85
C GLU A 65 -23.04 -2.98 -2.38
N GLN A 66 -22.56 -4.20 -2.11
CA GLN A 66 -22.30 -4.69 -0.75
C GLN A 66 -21.26 -3.82 -0.03
N ASN A 67 -20.14 -3.50 -0.71
CA ASN A 67 -19.07 -2.70 -0.14
C ASN A 67 -19.49 -1.26 0.13
N ARG A 68 -20.25 -0.63 -0.77
CA ARG A 68 -20.81 0.71 -0.54
C ARG A 68 -21.81 0.71 0.62
N ALA A 69 -22.66 -0.31 0.73
CA ALA A 69 -23.56 -0.45 1.87
C ALA A 69 -22.79 -0.57 3.18
N LYS A 70 -21.73 -1.39 3.21
CA LYS A 70 -20.82 -1.50 4.36
C LYS A 70 -20.17 -0.15 4.69
N LEU A 71 -19.57 0.52 3.71
CA LEU A 71 -18.94 1.84 3.91
C LEU A 71 -19.91 2.90 4.44
N ALA A 72 -21.15 2.89 3.95
CA ALA A 72 -22.18 3.81 4.41
C ALA A 72 -22.48 3.65 5.91
N THR A 73 -22.39 2.44 6.48
CA THR A 73 -22.55 2.26 7.94
C THR A 73 -21.43 2.93 8.75
N GLY A 74 -20.25 3.08 8.14
CA GLY A 74 -19.11 3.81 8.69
C GLY A 74 -19.08 5.29 8.33
N GLY A 75 -20.10 5.83 7.66
CA GLY A 75 -20.17 7.24 7.27
C GLY A 75 -19.36 7.62 6.02
N PHE A 76 -18.85 6.65 5.27
CA PHE A 76 -18.19 6.89 3.98
C PHE A 76 -19.20 6.93 2.83
N GLN A 77 -18.98 7.83 1.88
CA GLN A 77 -19.80 7.96 0.67
C GLN A 77 -18.90 7.98 -0.58
N ALA A 78 -18.76 6.82 -1.21
CA ALA A 78 -18.06 6.68 -2.49
C ALA A 78 -18.98 7.02 -3.67
N ALA A 79 -18.40 7.52 -4.77
CA ALA A 79 -19.13 7.82 -6.00
C ALA A 79 -19.78 6.56 -6.59
N GLY A 80 -21.03 6.68 -7.05
CA GLY A 80 -21.79 5.58 -7.66
C GLY A 80 -21.32 5.20 -9.07
N THR A 81 -20.49 6.04 -9.69
CA THR A 81 -19.99 5.89 -11.06
C THR A 81 -18.59 5.26 -11.14
N LEU A 82 -18.05 4.80 -10.01
CA LEU A 82 -16.74 4.17 -9.99
C LEU A 82 -16.73 2.90 -10.88
N PRO A 83 -15.72 2.68 -11.73
CA PRO A 83 -15.61 1.45 -12.51
C PRO A 83 -15.45 0.24 -11.59
N THR A 84 -16.05 -0.89 -11.96
CA THR A 84 -15.78 -2.18 -11.33
C THR A 84 -14.37 -2.68 -11.69
N LEU A 85 -13.88 -3.72 -11.03
CA LEU A 85 -12.55 -4.29 -11.30
C LEU A 85 -12.32 -4.57 -12.79
N ASN A 86 -13.29 -5.19 -13.48
CA ASN A 86 -13.17 -5.57 -14.90
C ASN A 86 -13.12 -4.37 -15.87
N HIS A 87 -13.42 -3.17 -15.38
CA HIS A 87 -13.43 -1.92 -16.12
C HIS A 87 -12.28 -0.98 -15.73
N ARG A 88 -11.41 -1.36 -14.79
CA ARG A 88 -10.23 -0.57 -14.43
C ARG A 88 -9.04 -0.95 -15.32
N ALA A 89 -8.48 0.03 -16.00
CA ALA A 89 -7.25 -0.16 -16.76
C ALA A 89 -6.07 -0.51 -15.83
N GLY A 90 -5.14 -1.34 -16.31
CA GLY A 90 -3.91 -1.65 -15.57
C GLY A 90 -4.05 -2.64 -14.40
N ILE A 91 -5.26 -3.14 -14.11
CA ILE A 91 -5.49 -4.17 -13.09
C ILE A 91 -5.98 -5.45 -13.78
N SER A 92 -5.14 -6.50 -13.77
CA SER A 92 -5.50 -7.78 -14.40
C SER A 92 -6.56 -8.55 -13.63
N GLY A 93 -6.70 -8.29 -12.33
CA GLY A 93 -7.52 -9.07 -11.42
C GLY A 93 -6.94 -10.45 -11.11
N ASN A 94 -5.75 -10.79 -11.62
CA ASN A 94 -5.08 -12.06 -11.35
C ASN A 94 -4.27 -11.95 -10.06
N LEU A 95 -4.52 -12.87 -9.13
CA LEU A 95 -3.79 -12.93 -7.88
C LEU A 95 -2.37 -13.45 -8.12
N ARG A 96 -1.37 -12.71 -7.63
CA ARG A 96 0.04 -13.12 -7.64
C ARG A 96 0.26 -14.42 -6.89
N ALA A 97 1.32 -15.13 -7.27
CA ALA A 97 1.74 -16.33 -6.56
C ALA A 97 2.01 -16.02 -5.07
N PRO A 98 1.54 -16.86 -4.11
CA PRO A 98 1.72 -16.60 -2.69
C PRO A 98 3.18 -16.37 -2.27
N ARG A 99 4.12 -17.07 -2.92
CA ARG A 99 5.55 -16.90 -2.66
C ARG A 99 6.04 -15.49 -3.00
N GLU A 100 5.50 -14.88 -4.05
CA GLU A 100 5.86 -13.51 -4.44
C GLU A 100 5.35 -12.49 -3.42
N ILE A 101 4.10 -12.63 -2.98
CA ILE A 101 3.49 -11.81 -1.92
C ILE A 101 4.29 -11.94 -0.61
N ALA A 102 4.68 -13.17 -0.25
CA ALA A 102 5.49 -13.45 0.93
C ALA A 102 6.88 -12.82 0.87
N LEU A 103 7.55 -12.89 -0.29
CA LEU A 103 8.85 -12.23 -0.48
C LEU A 103 8.74 -10.71 -0.37
N ARG A 104 7.68 -10.11 -0.95
CA ARG A 104 7.42 -8.67 -0.79
C ARG A 104 7.22 -8.28 0.67
N LEU A 105 6.41 -9.05 1.41
CA LEU A 105 6.19 -8.83 2.83
C LEU A 105 7.48 -8.96 3.66
N MET A 106 8.30 -9.98 3.38
CA MET A 106 9.60 -10.17 4.03
C MET A 106 10.58 -9.03 3.70
N SER A 107 10.56 -8.50 2.47
CA SER A 107 11.35 -7.33 2.06
C SER A 107 10.96 -6.08 2.83
N LEU A 108 9.65 -5.80 2.97
CA LEU A 108 9.14 -4.69 3.77
C LEU A 108 9.52 -4.84 5.25
N LYS A 109 9.48 -6.06 5.81
CA LYS A 109 9.98 -6.33 7.17
C LYS A 109 11.46 -5.98 7.30
N ALA A 110 12.30 -6.42 6.36
CA ALA A 110 13.73 -6.13 6.40
C ALA A 110 14.01 -4.62 6.37
N LEU A 111 13.33 -3.90 5.47
CA LEU A 111 13.43 -2.44 5.34
C LEU A 111 12.95 -1.72 6.60
N TYR A 112 11.80 -2.12 7.14
CA TYR A 112 11.25 -1.55 8.37
C TYR A 112 12.23 -1.73 9.54
N VAL A 113 12.74 -2.95 9.75
CA VAL A 113 13.68 -3.22 10.84
C VAL A 113 15.02 -2.49 10.63
N TRP A 114 15.49 -2.34 9.38
CA TRP A 114 16.72 -1.60 9.06
C TRP A 114 16.66 -0.14 9.53
N VAL A 115 15.53 0.52 9.27
CA VAL A 115 15.32 1.93 9.60
C VAL A 115 14.88 2.12 11.05
N ALA A 116 13.94 1.31 11.54
CA ALA A 116 13.24 1.56 12.80
C ALA A 116 13.96 0.97 14.02
N ALA A 117 14.59 -0.21 13.88
CA ALA A 117 15.22 -0.86 15.02
C ALA A 117 16.59 -0.23 15.34
N PRO A 118 16.91 0.05 16.61
CA PRO A 118 18.25 0.42 17.03
C PRO A 118 19.30 -0.65 16.66
N ALA A 119 20.50 -0.23 16.28
CA ALA A 119 21.57 -1.13 15.83
C ALA A 119 22.12 -2.03 16.95
N ASP A 120 22.03 -1.60 18.21
CA ASP A 120 22.41 -2.37 19.39
C ASP A 120 21.37 -3.45 19.75
N ALA A 121 20.09 -3.23 19.43
CA ALA A 121 19.02 -4.20 19.63
C ALA A 121 18.96 -5.25 18.51
N VAL A 122 19.16 -4.82 17.26
CA VAL A 122 19.21 -5.71 16.09
C VAL A 122 20.44 -5.37 15.27
N PRO A 123 21.50 -6.19 15.31
CA PRO A 123 22.72 -5.96 14.52
C PRO A 123 22.47 -5.91 13.01
N SER A 124 23.19 -5.04 12.30
CA SER A 124 23.03 -4.83 10.85
C SER A 124 23.35 -6.08 10.03
N ASP A 125 24.39 -6.82 10.42
CA ASP A 125 24.80 -8.08 9.80
C ASP A 125 23.69 -9.14 9.85
N ARG A 126 22.88 -9.17 10.92
CA ARG A 126 21.72 -10.07 11.02
C ARG A 126 20.64 -9.72 10.00
N ILE A 127 20.36 -8.43 9.78
CA ILE A 127 19.37 -8.00 8.78
C ILE A 127 19.92 -8.27 7.36
N THR A 128 21.18 -7.97 7.10
CA THR A 128 21.84 -8.27 5.81
C THR A 128 21.86 -9.77 5.53
N ALA A 129 22.15 -10.60 6.54
CA ALA A 129 22.09 -12.05 6.43
C ALA A 129 20.67 -12.55 6.11
N TYR A 130 19.65 -11.98 6.75
CA TYR A 130 18.24 -12.28 6.45
C TYR A 130 17.87 -11.93 5.00
N VAL A 131 18.27 -10.75 4.52
CA VAL A 131 18.04 -10.29 3.14
C VAL A 131 18.73 -11.21 2.13
N ASN A 132 20.00 -11.55 2.36
CA ASN A 132 20.78 -12.40 1.46
C ASN A 132 20.27 -13.84 1.44
N LYS A 133 20.01 -14.42 2.62
CA LYS A 133 19.50 -15.80 2.77
C LYS A 133 18.21 -16.00 1.99
N ASN A 134 17.34 -15.00 2.00
CA ASN A 134 16.03 -15.04 1.38
C ASN A 134 15.97 -14.38 -0.01
N GLN A 135 17.10 -13.93 -0.55
CA GLN A 135 17.21 -13.29 -1.86
C GLN A 135 16.29 -12.05 -2.03
N LEU A 136 16.05 -11.32 -0.94
CA LEU A 136 15.05 -10.24 -0.88
C LEU A 136 15.42 -9.01 -1.72
N HIS A 137 16.69 -8.86 -2.11
CA HIS A 137 17.15 -7.77 -2.98
C HIS A 137 16.33 -7.64 -4.27
N SER A 138 15.95 -8.76 -4.88
CA SER A 138 15.15 -8.78 -6.12
C SER A 138 13.68 -8.40 -5.92
N HIS A 139 13.22 -8.30 -4.67
CA HIS A 139 11.83 -7.98 -4.29
C HIS A 139 11.71 -6.62 -3.58
N LEU A 140 12.81 -5.87 -3.52
CA LEU A 140 12.85 -4.48 -3.08
C LEU A 140 12.81 -3.58 -4.30
N THR A 141 12.10 -2.47 -4.20
CA THR A 141 12.13 -1.46 -5.27
C THR A 141 13.46 -0.74 -5.30
N SER A 142 13.75 -0.05 -6.41
CA SER A 142 14.99 0.72 -6.55
C SER A 142 15.18 1.76 -5.44
N GLY A 143 14.09 2.34 -4.92
CA GLY A 143 14.14 3.26 -3.79
C GLY A 143 14.50 2.56 -2.48
N GLU A 144 13.89 1.40 -2.22
CA GLU A 144 14.10 0.63 -0.99
C GLU A 144 15.50 0.00 -0.94
N GLN A 145 16.03 -0.44 -2.08
CA GLN A 145 17.41 -0.92 -2.18
C GLN A 145 18.41 0.19 -1.81
N LYS A 146 18.15 1.44 -2.22
CA LYS A 146 18.98 2.58 -1.82
C LYS A 146 18.94 2.79 -0.32
N ILE A 147 17.77 2.72 0.31
CA ILE A 147 17.62 2.86 1.77
C ILE A 147 18.41 1.75 2.51
N LEU A 148 18.29 0.49 2.07
CA LEU A 148 19.05 -0.62 2.67
C LEU A 148 20.58 -0.51 2.45
N ALA A 149 21.02 0.19 1.41
CA ALA A 149 22.44 0.42 1.15
C ALA A 149 23.03 1.57 1.98
N MET A 150 22.19 2.44 2.56
CA MET A 150 22.65 3.54 3.42
C MET A 150 23.12 3.03 4.79
N PRO A 151 24.07 3.72 5.45
CA PRO A 151 24.34 3.52 6.87
C PRO A 151 23.04 3.62 7.68
N ARG A 152 22.86 2.76 8.69
CA ARG A 152 21.58 2.68 9.41
C ARG A 152 21.23 3.93 10.18
N GLU A 153 22.22 4.60 10.75
CA GLU A 153 22.03 5.86 11.45
C GLU A 153 21.49 6.94 10.50
N GLN A 154 22.00 6.96 9.26
CA GLN A 154 21.50 7.84 8.20
C GLN A 154 20.09 7.43 7.76
N ALA A 155 19.86 6.15 7.48
CA ALA A 155 18.55 5.65 7.09
C ALA A 155 17.48 5.93 8.17
N HIS A 156 17.83 5.77 9.45
CA HIS A 156 16.97 6.13 10.58
C HIS A 156 16.68 7.63 10.60
N ALA A 157 17.71 8.48 10.50
CA ALA A 157 17.53 9.93 10.52
C ALA A 157 16.65 10.44 9.38
N GLU A 158 16.77 9.87 8.18
CA GLU A 158 16.02 10.30 6.99
C GLU A 158 14.61 9.70 6.91
N PHE A 159 14.41 8.46 7.34
CA PHE A 159 13.18 7.70 7.06
C PHE A 159 12.38 7.24 8.28
N SER A 160 12.83 7.49 9.52
CA SER A 160 12.11 7.06 10.74
C SER A 160 10.67 7.60 10.81
N ASN A 161 10.43 8.82 10.33
CA ASN A 161 9.10 9.44 10.33
C ASN A 161 8.14 8.88 9.27
N THR A 162 8.65 8.13 8.27
CA THR A 162 7.83 7.64 7.16
C THR A 162 7.79 6.12 7.05
N ILE A 163 8.77 5.41 7.61
CA ILE A 163 8.84 3.96 7.51
C ILE A 163 7.65 3.24 8.17
N GLY A 164 7.01 3.89 9.16
CA GLY A 164 5.81 3.37 9.81
C GLY A 164 4.65 3.08 8.85
N TRP A 165 4.53 3.84 7.75
CA TRP A 165 3.51 3.61 6.72
C TRP A 165 3.64 2.23 6.08
N ARG A 166 4.85 1.65 6.04
CA ARG A 166 5.04 0.29 5.50
C ARG A 166 4.35 -0.79 6.32
N LEU A 167 4.07 -0.54 7.60
CA LEU A 167 3.31 -1.48 8.43
C LEU A 167 1.87 -1.65 7.93
N GLU A 168 1.27 -0.59 7.36
CA GLU A 168 -0.06 -0.66 6.76
C GLU A 168 -0.07 -1.57 5.52
N ASN A 169 0.97 -1.47 4.69
CA ASN A 169 1.15 -2.39 3.56
C ASN A 169 1.35 -3.83 4.06
N MET A 170 2.20 -3.99 5.08
CA MET A 170 2.53 -5.30 5.65
C MET A 170 1.30 -6.00 6.23
N TRP A 171 0.36 -5.27 6.86
CA TRP A 171 -0.87 -5.87 7.36
C TRP A 171 -1.73 -6.45 6.24
N ALA A 172 -1.92 -5.70 5.16
CA ALA A 172 -2.67 -6.19 4.00
C ALA A 172 -1.99 -7.41 3.36
N LEU A 173 -0.68 -7.38 3.17
CA LEU A 173 0.09 -8.54 2.66
C LEU A 173 0.04 -9.74 3.62
N ALA A 174 0.09 -9.53 4.94
CA ALA A 174 -0.02 -10.60 5.92
C ALA A 174 -1.41 -11.26 5.86
N TRP A 175 -2.47 -10.45 5.74
CA TRP A 175 -3.84 -10.96 5.61
C TRP A 175 -4.02 -11.79 4.34
N LEU A 176 -3.47 -11.33 3.21
CA LEU A 176 -3.44 -12.07 1.94
C LEU A 176 -2.81 -13.47 2.09
N LEU A 177 -1.85 -13.61 3.01
CA LEU A 177 -1.14 -14.85 3.30
C LEU A 177 -1.75 -15.68 4.45
N GLY A 178 -2.91 -15.27 4.96
CA GLY A 178 -3.67 -16.03 5.96
C GLY A 178 -3.54 -15.52 7.39
N TYR A 179 -3.00 -14.32 7.62
CA TYR A 179 -3.22 -13.64 8.90
C TYR A 179 -4.71 -13.43 9.13
N GLU A 180 -5.17 -13.67 10.36
CA GLU A 180 -6.61 -13.83 10.64
C GLU A 180 -7.37 -12.51 10.55
N THR A 181 -6.77 -11.41 11.03
CA THR A 181 -7.44 -10.12 11.15
C THR A 181 -7.34 -9.34 9.83
N PRO A 182 -8.46 -9.07 9.13
CA PRO A 182 -8.45 -8.28 7.90
C PRO A 182 -8.14 -6.81 8.17
N PRO A 183 -7.45 -6.12 7.25
CA PRO A 183 -7.41 -4.66 7.23
C PRO A 183 -8.81 -4.06 7.23
N ASP A 184 -9.04 -3.09 8.12
CA ASP A 184 -10.30 -2.36 8.19
C ASP A 184 -10.17 -1.01 7.46
N ALA A 185 -11.15 -0.68 6.63
CA ALA A 185 -11.22 0.59 5.92
C ALA A 185 -11.82 1.71 6.79
N MET A 186 -12.46 1.37 7.92
CA MET A 186 -13.14 2.31 8.82
C MET A 186 -12.30 2.66 10.05
N SER A 187 -11.25 1.89 10.33
CA SER A 187 -10.27 2.23 11.37
C SER A 187 -9.23 3.18 10.80
N GLY A 188 -8.75 4.10 11.64
CA GLY A 188 -7.58 4.93 11.34
C GLY A 188 -6.29 4.11 11.24
N GLN A 189 -5.18 4.66 11.69
CA GLN A 189 -3.87 3.99 11.68
C GLN A 189 -3.87 2.67 12.46
N LEU A 190 -3.01 1.75 12.03
CA LEU A 190 -2.86 0.41 12.55
C LEU A 190 -2.45 0.42 14.04
N SER A 191 -3.09 -0.44 14.84
CA SER A 191 -2.86 -0.50 16.29
C SER A 191 -1.59 -1.27 16.67
N GLU A 192 -0.97 -0.92 17.81
CA GLU A 192 0.22 -1.62 18.34
C GLU A 192 0.02 -3.15 18.44
N GLN A 193 -1.18 -3.60 18.82
CA GLN A 193 -1.50 -5.04 18.87
C GLN A 193 -1.37 -5.72 17.50
N VAL A 194 -1.81 -5.06 16.42
CA VAL A 194 -1.66 -5.59 15.06
C VAL A 194 -0.19 -5.55 14.63
N ILE A 195 0.57 -4.52 15.00
CA ILE A 195 2.02 -4.45 14.73
C ILE A 195 2.71 -5.67 15.35
N ASP A 196 2.47 -5.90 16.65
CA ASP A 196 3.13 -6.95 17.40
C ASP A 196 2.83 -8.33 16.84
N THR A 197 1.54 -8.61 16.62
CA THR A 197 1.09 -9.90 16.09
C THR A 197 1.61 -10.14 14.67
N VAL A 198 1.59 -9.14 13.78
CA VAL A 198 2.15 -9.29 12.42
C VAL A 198 3.68 -9.47 12.45
N LEU A 199 4.42 -8.66 13.20
CA LEU A 199 5.89 -8.67 13.17
C LEU A 199 6.52 -9.84 13.92
N PHE A 200 5.95 -10.23 15.06
CA PHE A 200 6.56 -11.16 16.01
C PHE A 200 5.87 -12.51 16.09
N GLU A 201 4.59 -12.62 15.72
CA GLU A 201 3.84 -13.89 15.77
C GLU A 201 3.61 -14.50 14.39
N PHE A 202 3.14 -13.70 13.43
CA PHE A 202 2.88 -14.16 12.06
C PHE A 202 4.16 -14.26 11.23
N LEU A 203 4.96 -13.18 11.18
CA LEU A 203 6.18 -13.17 10.37
C LEU A 203 7.31 -13.96 11.02
N PRO A 204 8.11 -14.68 10.21
CA PRO A 204 9.20 -15.47 10.75
C PRO A 204 10.31 -14.54 11.28
N ASN A 205 11.13 -15.02 12.21
CA ASN A 205 12.24 -14.22 12.75
C ASN A 205 13.34 -13.99 11.70
N LEU A 206 14.30 -13.11 12.00
CA LEU A 206 15.38 -12.76 11.06
C LEU A 206 16.35 -13.92 10.74
N ASP A 207 16.29 -15.03 11.47
CA ASP A 207 17.14 -16.19 11.23
C ASP A 207 16.46 -17.22 10.30
N SER A 208 15.17 -17.05 10.05
CA SER A 208 14.32 -17.95 9.27
C SER A 208 14.43 -17.73 7.76
N THR A 209 13.86 -18.66 7.01
CA THR A 209 13.80 -18.67 5.54
C THR A 209 12.40 -18.37 5.02
N ILE A 210 12.29 -18.05 3.73
CA ILE A 210 11.01 -17.98 3.02
C ILE A 210 10.27 -19.31 3.08
N ASP A 211 10.97 -20.44 3.02
CA ASP A 211 10.35 -21.76 3.08
C ASP A 211 9.68 -22.02 4.45
N ASP A 212 10.26 -21.49 5.53
CA ASP A 212 9.65 -21.55 6.87
C ASP A 212 8.32 -20.78 6.94
N LEU A 213 8.21 -19.66 6.22
CA LEU A 213 6.95 -18.91 6.09
C LEU A 213 5.96 -19.68 5.19
N MET A 214 6.42 -20.19 4.05
CA MET A 214 5.58 -20.92 3.08
C MET A 214 4.87 -22.14 3.69
N GLN A 215 5.46 -22.80 4.69
CA GLN A 215 4.82 -23.91 5.41
C GLN A 215 3.61 -23.47 6.25
N LYS A 216 3.62 -22.22 6.73
CA LYS A 216 2.62 -21.68 7.67
C LYS A 216 1.48 -20.94 6.98
N ILE A 217 1.76 -20.26 5.86
CA ILE A 217 0.76 -19.41 5.20
C ILE A 217 -0.44 -20.21 4.71
N ARG A 218 -1.59 -19.53 4.68
CA ARG A 218 -2.85 -20.03 4.14
C ARG A 218 -3.44 -18.91 3.25
N PRO A 219 -2.99 -18.82 1.99
CA PRO A 219 -3.35 -17.71 1.11
C PRO A 219 -4.86 -17.58 0.94
N ARG A 220 -5.34 -16.33 0.90
CA ARG A 220 -6.75 -16.02 0.69
C ARG A 220 -7.16 -16.34 -0.75
N PRO A 221 -8.41 -16.82 -0.96
CA PRO A 221 -8.93 -17.00 -2.32
C PRO A 221 -9.08 -15.64 -2.99
N ARG A 222 -8.94 -15.63 -4.32
CA ARG A 222 -8.98 -14.41 -5.14
C ARG A 222 -10.23 -13.57 -4.87
N GLU A 223 -11.37 -14.22 -4.70
CA GLU A 223 -12.68 -13.58 -4.53
C GLU A 223 -12.72 -12.74 -3.24
N GLU A 224 -12.17 -13.26 -2.13
CA GLU A 224 -12.03 -12.49 -0.88
C GLU A 224 -11.12 -11.28 -1.05
N VAL A 225 -10.03 -11.44 -1.81
CA VAL A 225 -9.08 -10.35 -2.07
C VAL A 225 -9.71 -9.26 -2.93
N VAL A 226 -10.41 -9.63 -4.00
CA VAL A 226 -11.11 -8.68 -4.87
C VAL A 226 -12.20 -7.93 -4.09
N GLN A 227 -12.95 -8.62 -3.25
CA GLN A 227 -13.97 -7.99 -2.42
C GLN A 227 -13.36 -6.96 -1.46
N LEU A 228 -12.24 -7.30 -0.79
CA LEU A 228 -11.57 -6.37 0.12
C LEU A 228 -10.90 -5.21 -0.63
N GLU A 229 -10.28 -5.47 -1.78
CA GLU A 229 -9.69 -4.40 -2.60
C GLU A 229 -10.75 -3.41 -3.06
N ASP A 230 -11.93 -3.87 -3.51
CA ASP A 230 -13.02 -2.98 -3.92
C ASP A 230 -13.56 -2.13 -2.76
N LEU A 231 -13.59 -2.69 -1.54
CA LEU A 231 -13.94 -1.94 -0.33
C LEU A 231 -12.95 -0.77 -0.12
N PHE A 232 -11.66 -1.05 -0.21
CA PHE A 232 -10.61 -0.04 -0.10
C PHE A 232 -10.58 0.93 -1.29
N TYR A 233 -10.95 0.48 -2.49
CA TYR A 233 -11.10 1.34 -3.66
C TYR A 233 -12.20 2.39 -3.46
N CYS A 234 -13.37 1.95 -3.00
CA CYS A 234 -14.49 2.83 -2.66
C CYS A 234 -14.14 3.79 -1.51
N ALA A 235 -13.52 3.27 -0.44
CA ALA A 235 -13.08 4.09 0.69
C ALA A 235 -12.06 5.15 0.24
N HIS A 236 -11.09 4.77 -0.59
CA HIS A 236 -10.08 5.68 -1.11
C HIS A 236 -10.71 6.78 -1.98
N ASN A 237 -11.69 6.48 -2.84
CA ASN A 237 -12.43 7.49 -3.59
C ASN A 237 -13.15 8.50 -2.67
N ALA A 238 -13.80 8.01 -1.60
CA ALA A 238 -14.48 8.84 -0.63
C ALA A 238 -13.51 9.79 0.10
N VAL A 239 -12.33 9.28 0.47
CA VAL A 239 -11.22 10.08 1.03
C VAL A 239 -10.70 11.12 0.04
N ARG A 240 -10.42 10.73 -1.20
CA ARG A 240 -9.94 11.65 -2.25
C ARG A 240 -10.95 12.78 -2.50
N SER A 241 -12.23 12.45 -2.53
CA SER A 241 -13.30 13.44 -2.63
C SER A 241 -13.24 14.46 -1.49
N ALA A 242 -13.06 14.01 -0.24
CA ALA A 242 -12.89 14.88 0.93
C ALA A 242 -11.64 15.78 0.81
N GLN A 243 -10.51 15.21 0.39
CA GLN A 243 -9.27 15.96 0.17
C GLN A 243 -9.40 17.04 -0.91
N THR A 244 -10.28 16.85 -1.89
CA THR A 244 -10.58 17.83 -2.95
C THR A 244 -11.70 18.82 -2.61
N GLY A 245 -12.21 18.79 -1.38
CA GLY A 245 -13.19 19.76 -0.89
C GLY A 245 -14.65 19.33 -0.98
N SER A 246 -14.94 18.08 -1.35
CA SER A 246 -16.29 17.53 -1.18
C SER A 246 -16.59 17.36 0.30
N THR A 247 -17.83 17.63 0.71
CA THR A 247 -18.26 17.49 2.10
C THR A 247 -19.03 16.19 2.31
N ASN A 248 -19.00 15.66 3.54
CA ASN A 248 -19.74 14.47 3.96
C ASN A 248 -19.42 13.17 3.19
N THR A 249 -18.25 13.07 2.57
CA THR A 249 -17.80 11.83 1.92
C THR A 249 -17.08 10.88 2.87
N VAL A 250 -16.60 11.37 4.01
CA VAL A 250 -15.97 10.59 5.10
C VAL A 250 -16.68 10.89 6.42
N PRO A 251 -16.61 10.00 7.44
CA PRO A 251 -17.26 10.25 8.72
C PRO A 251 -16.74 11.50 9.43
N ALA A 252 -17.58 12.08 10.29
CA ALA A 252 -17.18 13.22 11.11
C ALA A 252 -16.00 12.85 12.03
N GLY A 253 -14.98 13.71 12.05
CA GLY A 253 -13.76 13.47 12.85
C GLY A 253 -12.71 12.59 12.17
N PHE A 254 -12.97 12.06 10.98
CA PHE A 254 -11.97 11.39 10.15
C PHE A 254 -10.94 12.38 9.62
N ASP A 255 -9.65 12.06 9.69
CA ASP A 255 -8.58 12.87 9.09
C ASP A 255 -8.29 12.38 7.66
N PRO A 256 -8.68 13.14 6.61
CA PRO A 256 -8.49 12.71 5.23
C PRO A 256 -7.03 12.53 4.83
N ILE A 257 -6.07 13.12 5.56
CA ILE A 257 -4.64 12.97 5.29
C ILE A 257 -4.08 11.79 6.07
N ALA A 258 -4.25 11.77 7.39
CA ALA A 258 -3.65 10.73 8.23
C ALA A 258 -4.34 9.36 8.08
N ASP A 259 -5.67 9.32 8.27
CA ASP A 259 -6.45 8.09 8.13
C ASP A 259 -6.57 7.68 6.65
N GLY A 260 -6.68 8.68 5.78
CA GLY A 260 -6.64 8.48 4.32
C GLY A 260 -5.34 7.84 3.83
N GLY A 261 -4.20 8.19 4.43
CA GLY A 261 -2.91 7.56 4.15
C GLY A 261 -2.90 6.07 4.50
N ALA A 262 -3.55 5.66 5.60
CA ALA A 262 -3.65 4.26 5.98
C ALA A 262 -4.49 3.46 4.96
N ILE A 263 -5.61 4.02 4.50
CA ILE A 263 -6.43 3.45 3.43
C ILE A 263 -5.61 3.31 2.14
N HIS A 264 -4.83 4.32 1.78
CA HIS A 264 -3.96 4.30 0.60
C HIS A 264 -2.96 3.14 0.64
N GLU A 265 -2.20 2.99 1.72
CA GLU A 265 -1.16 1.95 1.83
C GLU A 265 -1.72 0.52 1.89
N ARG A 266 -2.86 0.33 2.57
CA ARG A 266 -3.58 -0.95 2.60
C ARG A 266 -4.08 -1.30 1.20
N ARG A 267 -4.71 -0.34 0.50
CA ARG A 267 -5.18 -0.51 -0.88
C ARG A 267 -4.02 -0.84 -1.81
N HIS A 268 -2.91 -0.12 -1.72
CA HIS A 268 -1.72 -0.36 -2.55
C HIS A 268 -1.33 -1.83 -2.57
N SER A 269 -1.28 -2.46 -1.40
CA SER A 269 -0.90 -3.87 -1.27
C SER A 269 -1.92 -4.82 -1.89
N LEU A 270 -3.21 -4.55 -1.69
CA LEU A 270 -4.31 -5.35 -2.24
C LEU A 270 -4.36 -5.23 -3.77
N THR A 271 -4.31 -4.00 -4.29
CA THR A 271 -4.29 -3.74 -5.74
C THR A 271 -3.05 -4.36 -6.38
N TRP A 272 -1.86 -4.18 -5.81
CA TRP A 272 -0.64 -4.81 -6.31
C TRP A 272 -0.73 -6.34 -6.36
N ALA A 273 -1.35 -6.95 -5.35
CA ALA A 273 -1.50 -8.39 -5.27
C ALA A 273 -2.41 -8.97 -6.37
N ILE A 274 -3.41 -8.21 -6.84
CA ILE A 274 -4.31 -8.62 -7.93
C ILE A 274 -3.93 -8.05 -9.30
N SER A 275 -2.81 -7.31 -9.39
CA SER A 275 -2.27 -6.76 -10.63
C SER A 275 -1.01 -7.52 -11.04
N GLU A 276 -1.13 -8.84 -11.25
CA GLU A 276 0.00 -9.68 -11.69
C GLU A 276 0.75 -9.05 -12.88
N GLY A 277 2.07 -8.98 -12.78
CA GLY A 277 2.96 -8.39 -13.79
C GLY A 277 3.27 -6.90 -13.60
N VAL A 278 2.55 -6.17 -12.75
CA VAL A 278 2.80 -4.73 -12.46
C VAL A 278 3.89 -4.56 -11.38
N ALA A 279 4.84 -3.65 -11.54
CA ALA A 279 5.83 -3.42 -10.48
C ALA A 279 5.18 -2.77 -9.25
N TRP A 280 5.79 -2.91 -8.06
CA TRP A 280 5.24 -2.33 -6.82
C TRP A 280 4.99 -0.82 -6.97
N ASP A 281 6.01 -0.05 -7.37
CA ASP A 281 5.92 1.41 -7.50
C ASP A 281 5.05 1.87 -8.70
N ASP A 282 4.64 0.95 -9.59
CA ASP A 282 3.82 1.23 -10.77
C ASP A 282 2.32 0.87 -10.54
N THR A 283 1.95 0.52 -9.30
CA THR A 283 0.57 0.11 -8.97
C THR A 283 -0.38 1.30 -9.12
N ASP A 284 -1.34 1.22 -10.05
CA ASP A 284 -2.32 2.30 -10.24
C ASP A 284 -3.35 2.34 -9.10
N LEU A 285 -3.41 3.49 -8.43
CA LEU A 285 -4.35 3.78 -7.35
C LEU A 285 -5.31 4.93 -7.70
N SER A 286 -5.47 5.28 -8.97
CA SER A 286 -6.45 6.25 -9.45
C SER A 286 -7.87 5.93 -8.93
N THR A 287 -8.63 6.99 -8.60
CA THR A 287 -10.02 6.96 -8.07
C THR A 287 -10.76 8.24 -8.43
#